data_AF-A0A842YBL5-F1
#
_entry.id   AF-A0A842YBL5-F1
#
_cell.length_a   1.000
_cell.length_b   1.000
_cell.length_c   1.000
_cell.angle_alpha   90.00
_cell.angle_beta   90.00
_cell.angle_gamma   90.00
#
_symmetry.space_group_name_H-M   'P 1'
#
loop_
_entity.id
_entity.type
_entity.pdbx_description
1 polymer ?
#
loop_
_entity_poly.entity_id
_entity_poly.type
_entity_poly.pdbx_seq_one_letter_code
_entity_poly.pdbx_strand_id
1 'polypeptide(L)'
;SQQIVFGASVLIAAVVGQRAYSRKNKRKRAAARAIKLRFNDAQNILGIIVLHKLSGVPIYSKILKGGFEEGMLSAFITAIMHFRSEFDIVEKNNEYRILPISDIIRAIPTQNLICAFITLSSASSDQEVKMIGYARAVGMILEETLVDRPTIIIDAKTAKTFEWFFDDFVDGDLLRKYQIGTKNLPKHLRCLEKEFPESTTNGTFSLDEMIRTLERSGLSENDAYLLTMGAIEKEFILPIYPYNNTNEFDVESP
;
A
#
# COMPACT_ATOMS: atom_id res chain seq x y z
N SER A 1 6.19 -57.62 -26.21
CA SER A 1 6.85 -56.80 -25.16
C SER A 1 7.05 -55.33 -25.50
N GLN A 2 7.54 -54.95 -26.71
CA GLN A 2 7.85 -53.54 -27.00
C GLN A 2 6.65 -52.56 -26.92
N GLN A 3 5.44 -52.98 -27.33
CA GLN A 3 4.24 -52.13 -27.26
C GLN A 3 3.80 -51.81 -25.83
N ILE A 4 4.02 -52.73 -24.88
CA ILE A 4 3.64 -52.54 -23.46
C ILE A 4 4.58 -51.51 -22.81
N VAL A 5 5.88 -51.58 -23.13
CA VAL A 5 6.89 -50.63 -22.63
C VAL A 5 6.63 -49.22 -23.17
N PHE A 6 6.22 -49.09 -24.44
CA PHE A 6 5.89 -47.81 -25.06
C PHE A 6 4.59 -47.20 -24.51
N GLY A 7 3.57 -48.02 -24.23
CA GLY A 7 2.34 -47.56 -23.59
C GLY A 7 2.56 -47.07 -22.16
N ALA A 8 3.38 -47.79 -21.38
CA ALA A 8 3.71 -47.41 -20.01
C ALA A 8 4.52 -46.10 -19.93
N SER A 9 5.47 -45.88 -20.84
CA SER A 9 6.28 -44.65 -20.85
C SER A 9 5.47 -43.40 -21.19
N VAL A 10 4.52 -43.48 -22.14
CA VAL A 10 3.61 -42.37 -22.48
C VAL A 10 2.70 -42.02 -21.31
N LEU A 11 2.15 -43.03 -20.62
CA LEU A 11 1.32 -42.81 -19.43
C LEU A 11 2.10 -42.14 -18.29
N ILE A 12 3.32 -42.60 -18.03
CA ILE A 12 4.20 -41.99 -17.02
C ILE A 12 4.51 -40.53 -17.40
N ALA A 13 4.89 -40.27 -18.66
CA ALA A 13 5.16 -38.92 -19.14
C ALA A 13 3.92 -38.01 -19.03
N ALA A 14 2.73 -38.51 -19.37
CA ALA A 14 1.47 -37.78 -19.25
C ALA A 14 1.15 -37.43 -17.79
N VAL A 15 1.29 -38.40 -16.86
CA VAL A 15 1.03 -38.17 -15.43
C VAL A 15 2.04 -37.19 -14.83
N VAL A 16 3.34 -37.32 -15.18
CA VAL A 16 4.39 -36.40 -14.73
C VAL A 16 4.13 -35.00 -15.29
N GLY A 17 3.81 -34.88 -16.58
CA GLY A 17 3.47 -33.62 -17.24
C GLY A 17 2.26 -32.94 -16.60
N GLN A 18 1.19 -33.70 -16.34
CA GLN A 18 -0.02 -33.19 -15.69
C GLN A 18 0.26 -32.72 -14.25
N ARG A 19 1.05 -33.47 -13.48
CA ARG A 19 1.45 -33.07 -12.12
C ARG A 19 2.30 -31.80 -12.15
N ALA A 20 3.26 -31.70 -13.06
CA ALA A 20 4.10 -30.51 -13.22
C ALA A 20 3.26 -29.28 -13.60
N TYR A 21 2.35 -29.43 -14.57
CA TYR A 21 1.42 -28.38 -14.99
C TYR A 21 0.51 -27.93 -13.84
N SER A 22 -0.09 -28.88 -13.12
CA SER A 22 -0.95 -28.58 -11.96
C SER A 22 -0.19 -27.82 -10.87
N ARG A 23 1.04 -28.23 -10.55
CA ARG A 23 1.90 -27.52 -9.59
C ARG A 23 2.22 -26.10 -10.05
N LYS A 24 2.57 -25.92 -11.33
CA LYS A 24 2.84 -24.60 -11.90
C LYS A 24 1.61 -23.69 -11.79
N ASN A 25 0.42 -24.21 -12.11
CA ASN A 25 -0.81 -23.43 -12.05
C ASN A 25 -1.21 -23.09 -10.61
N LYS A 26 -1.02 -24.01 -9.65
CA LYS A 26 -1.22 -23.74 -8.22
C LYS A 26 -0.31 -22.62 -7.71
N ARG A 27 0.98 -22.65 -8.07
CA ARG A 27 1.94 -21.60 -7.71
C ARG A 27 1.53 -20.24 -8.30
N LYS A 28 1.14 -20.23 -9.58
CA LYS A 28 0.67 -19.02 -10.27
C LYS A 28 -0.55 -18.42 -9.58
N ARG A 29 -1.55 -19.24 -9.23
CA ARG A 29 -2.75 -18.80 -8.51
C ARG A 29 -2.43 -18.29 -7.10
N ALA A 30 -1.50 -18.94 -6.39
CA ALA A 30 -1.07 -18.49 -5.07
C ALA A 30 -0.38 -17.12 -5.15
N ALA A 31 0.51 -16.92 -6.14
CA ALA A 31 1.17 -15.63 -6.36
C ALA A 31 0.17 -14.53 -6.73
N ALA A 32 -0.75 -14.79 -7.66
CA ALA A 32 -1.80 -13.84 -8.04
C ALA A 32 -2.68 -13.47 -6.83
N ARG A 33 -3.06 -14.46 -6.01
CA ARG A 33 -3.84 -14.22 -4.79
C ARG A 33 -3.09 -13.34 -3.79
N ALA A 34 -1.80 -13.56 -3.59
CA ALA A 34 -0.99 -12.73 -2.69
C ALA A 34 -0.93 -11.27 -3.17
N ILE A 35 -0.75 -11.05 -4.48
CA ILE A 35 -0.79 -9.70 -5.07
C ILE A 35 -2.17 -9.07 -4.89
N LYS A 36 -3.25 -9.80 -5.22
CA LYS A 36 -4.62 -9.30 -5.05
C LYS A 36 -4.92 -8.90 -3.60
N LEU A 37 -4.46 -9.68 -2.62
CA LEU A 37 -4.61 -9.33 -1.21
C LEU A 37 -3.88 -8.03 -0.87
N ARG A 38 -2.64 -7.84 -1.36
CA ARG A 38 -1.90 -6.58 -1.18
C ARG A 38 -2.64 -5.37 -1.77
N PHE A 39 -3.18 -5.52 -2.98
CA PHE A 39 -3.98 -4.47 -3.62
C PHE A 39 -5.24 -4.13 -2.80
N ASN A 40 -5.95 -5.15 -2.34
CA ASN A 40 -7.15 -4.96 -1.52
C ASN A 40 -6.80 -4.27 -0.20
N ASP A 41 -5.73 -4.68 0.47
CA ASP A 41 -5.25 -4.07 1.72
C ASP A 41 -4.89 -2.60 1.50
N ALA A 42 -4.15 -2.28 0.44
CA ALA A 42 -3.82 -0.90 0.10
C ALA A 42 -5.10 -0.08 -0.14
N GLN A 43 -6.02 -0.58 -0.97
CA GLN A 43 -7.28 0.11 -1.29
C GLN A 43 -8.21 0.25 -0.08
N ASN A 44 -8.04 -0.60 0.94
CA ASN A 44 -8.76 -0.54 2.20
C ASN A 44 -8.34 0.67 3.04
N ILE A 45 -7.19 1.32 2.77
CA ILE A 45 -6.75 2.51 3.51
C ILE A 45 -7.51 3.75 3.01
N LEU A 46 -8.15 4.45 3.95
CA LEU A 46 -8.80 5.75 3.74
C LEU A 46 -7.87 6.90 4.09
N GLY A 47 -7.07 6.71 5.14
CA GLY A 47 -6.06 7.67 5.52
C GLY A 47 -5.24 7.23 6.70
N ILE A 48 -4.18 8.00 6.95
CA ILE A 48 -3.28 7.83 8.07
C ILE A 48 -3.10 9.18 8.74
N ILE A 49 -3.13 9.17 10.06
CA ILE A 49 -2.86 10.34 10.89
C ILE A 49 -1.82 9.96 11.93
N VAL A 50 -0.76 10.76 12.06
CA VAL A 50 0.23 10.63 13.12
C VAL A 50 0.03 11.79 14.07
N LEU A 51 -0.29 11.47 15.33
CA LEU A 51 -0.58 12.44 16.38
C LEU A 51 0.57 12.48 17.38
N HIS A 52 0.84 13.66 17.94
CA HIS A 52 1.65 13.76 19.14
C HIS A 52 0.85 13.25 20.35
N LYS A 53 1.38 12.26 21.08
CA LYS A 53 0.65 11.51 22.10
C LYS A 53 0.18 12.37 23.26
N LEU A 54 0.99 13.34 23.70
CA LEU A 54 0.67 14.18 24.86
C LEU A 54 -0.25 15.36 24.51
N SER A 55 -0.13 15.93 23.31
CA SER A 55 -0.92 17.12 22.94
C SER A 55 -2.14 16.79 22.08
N GLY A 56 -2.18 15.62 21.46
CA GLY A 56 -3.22 15.23 20.50
C GLY A 56 -3.15 15.98 19.16
N VAL A 57 -2.13 16.81 18.96
CA VAL A 57 -1.96 17.61 17.74
C VAL A 57 -1.57 16.67 16.59
N PRO A 58 -2.25 16.73 15.43
CA PRO A 58 -1.82 16.02 14.24
C PRO A 58 -0.49 16.59 13.77
N ILE A 59 0.49 15.70 13.68
CA ILE A 59 1.79 15.98 13.10
C ILE A 59 1.65 15.78 11.60
N TYR A 60 1.33 14.56 11.17
CA TYR A 60 1.18 14.21 9.76
C TYR A 60 -0.20 13.65 9.48
N SER A 61 -0.73 13.94 8.30
CA SER A 61 -2.01 13.42 7.83
C SER A 61 -1.97 13.17 6.33
N LYS A 62 -2.48 12.02 5.92
CA LYS A 62 -2.69 11.67 4.52
C LYS A 62 -4.08 11.07 4.37
N ILE A 63 -5.02 11.88 3.91
CA ILE A 63 -6.39 11.45 3.61
C ILE A 63 -6.51 11.18 2.11
N LEU A 64 -6.74 9.92 1.74
CA LEU A 64 -6.75 9.45 0.35
C LEU A 64 -8.13 9.54 -0.29
N LYS A 65 -9.18 9.41 0.53
CA LYS A 65 -10.58 9.50 0.10
C LYS A 65 -11.26 10.52 1.01
N GLY A 66 -11.91 11.53 0.40
CA GLY A 66 -12.58 12.59 1.13
C GLY A 66 -13.71 12.09 2.03
N GLY A 67 -14.28 12.99 2.85
CA GLY A 67 -15.40 12.68 3.73
C GLY A 67 -15.07 12.64 5.22
N PHE A 68 -13.82 12.93 5.60
CA PHE A 68 -13.43 13.09 7.00
C PHE A 68 -12.75 14.43 7.24
N GLU A 69 -13.11 15.08 8.34
CA GLU A 69 -12.42 16.26 8.83
C GLU A 69 -11.30 15.84 9.78
N GLU A 70 -10.05 16.16 9.42
CA GLU A 70 -8.86 15.75 10.14
C GLU A 70 -8.86 16.19 11.61
N GLY A 71 -9.32 17.41 11.89
CA GLY A 71 -9.40 17.95 13.25
C GLY A 71 -10.36 17.13 14.12
N MET A 72 -11.53 16.77 13.59
CA MET A 72 -12.50 15.92 14.29
C MET A 72 -11.95 14.53 14.58
N LEU A 73 -11.31 13.91 13.58
CA LEU A 73 -10.70 12.58 13.74
C LEU A 73 -9.59 12.59 14.79
N SER A 74 -8.70 13.58 14.74
CA SER A 74 -7.59 13.74 15.68
C SER A 74 -8.11 13.88 17.11
N ALA A 75 -9.07 14.79 17.33
CA ALA A 75 -9.69 14.99 18.62
C ALA A 75 -10.37 13.71 19.15
N PHE A 76 -11.10 12.99 18.29
CA PHE A 76 -11.74 11.72 18.65
C PHE A 76 -10.72 10.65 19.07
N ILE A 77 -9.68 10.44 18.27
CA ILE A 77 -8.63 9.45 18.55
C ILE A 77 -7.93 9.80 19.86
N THR A 78 -7.54 11.06 20.05
CA THR A 78 -6.90 11.52 21.29
C THR A 78 -7.80 11.32 22.50
N ALA A 79 -9.10 11.65 22.41
CA ALA A 79 -10.03 11.47 23.51
C ALA A 79 -10.17 9.99 23.92
N ILE A 80 -10.27 9.07 22.96
CA ILE A 80 -10.34 7.63 23.25
C ILE A 80 -9.03 7.12 23.85
N MET A 81 -7.89 7.58 23.33
CA MET A 81 -6.58 7.20 23.84
C MET A 81 -6.36 7.70 25.28
N HIS A 82 -6.74 8.94 25.58
CA HIS A 82 -6.71 9.50 26.93
C HIS A 82 -7.66 8.76 27.88
N PHE A 83 -8.89 8.47 27.44
CA PHE A 83 -9.82 7.68 28.22
C PHE A 83 -9.19 6.33 28.58
N ARG A 84 -8.64 5.60 27.61
CA ARG A 84 -8.02 4.28 27.88
C ARG A 84 -6.84 4.34 28.82
N SER A 85 -6.02 5.39 28.78
CA SER A 85 -4.90 5.55 29.72
C SER A 85 -5.37 5.81 31.16
N GLU A 86 -6.49 6.53 31.34
CA GLU A 86 -7.05 6.83 32.68
C GLU A 86 -7.58 5.57 33.39
N PHE A 87 -8.05 4.58 32.64
CA PHE A 87 -8.63 3.34 33.22
C PHE A 87 -7.62 2.20 33.39
N ASP A 88 -6.31 2.45 33.26
CA ASP A 88 -5.23 1.43 33.32
C ASP A 88 -5.46 0.22 32.38
N ILE A 89 -6.35 0.35 31.38
CA ILE A 89 -6.58 -0.64 30.32
C ILE A 89 -5.33 -0.73 29.43
N VAL A 90 -4.50 0.31 29.44
CA VAL A 90 -3.22 0.37 28.75
C VAL A 90 -2.11 -0.08 29.71
N GLU A 91 -1.83 -1.38 29.72
CA GLU A 91 -0.60 -1.91 30.33
C GLU A 91 0.61 -1.08 29.86
N LYS A 92 1.56 -0.81 30.77
CA LYS A 92 2.78 -0.02 30.53
C LYS A 92 3.68 -0.51 29.35
N ASN A 93 3.31 -1.60 28.67
CA ASN A 93 4.04 -2.23 27.55
C ASN A 93 3.21 -2.35 26.24
N ASN A 94 2.24 -1.47 25.99
CA ASN A 94 1.43 -1.51 24.75
C ASN A 94 2.04 -0.77 23.54
N GLU A 95 3.31 -0.36 23.62
CA GLU A 95 4.02 0.20 22.46
C GLU A 95 3.99 -0.79 21.29
N TYR A 96 3.73 -0.26 20.09
CA TYR A 96 3.67 -1.03 18.85
C TYR A 96 2.59 -2.13 18.82
N ARG A 97 1.58 -2.05 19.70
CA ARG A 97 0.39 -2.90 19.65
C ARG A 97 -0.78 -2.16 18.99
N ILE A 98 -1.61 -2.90 18.27
CA ILE A 98 -2.82 -2.36 17.68
C ILE A 98 -3.87 -2.16 18.76
N LEU A 99 -4.35 -0.92 18.85
CA LEU A 99 -5.45 -0.51 19.67
C LEU A 99 -6.64 -0.20 18.75
N PRO A 100 -7.64 -1.09 18.65
CA PRO A 100 -8.83 -0.78 17.88
C PRO A 100 -9.59 0.34 18.60
N ILE A 101 -9.72 1.49 17.96
CA ILE A 101 -10.53 2.62 18.43
C ILE A 101 -11.98 2.42 17.98
N SER A 102 -12.15 1.95 16.75
CA SER A 102 -13.42 1.50 16.15
C SER A 102 -13.14 0.40 15.13
N ASP A 103 -14.17 -0.14 14.48
CA ASP A 103 -14.01 -1.16 13.43
C ASP A 103 -13.09 -0.72 12.29
N ILE A 104 -13.10 0.59 12.01
CA ILE A 104 -12.39 1.23 10.91
C ILE A 104 -11.21 2.10 11.35
N ILE A 105 -10.99 2.29 12.65
CA ILE A 105 -9.85 3.08 13.15
C ILE A 105 -8.99 2.20 14.07
N ARG A 106 -7.73 2.04 13.69
CA ARG A 106 -6.71 1.34 14.46
C ARG A 106 -5.61 2.33 14.83
N ALA A 107 -5.30 2.44 16.11
CA ALA A 107 -4.21 3.27 16.61
C ALA A 107 -3.05 2.40 17.09
N ILE A 108 -1.83 2.80 16.81
CA ILE A 108 -0.62 2.12 17.26
C ILE A 108 0.24 3.18 17.96
N PRO A 109 0.30 3.16 19.31
CA PRO A 109 1.10 4.10 20.06
C PRO A 109 2.58 3.72 19.96
N THR A 110 3.43 4.73 19.84
CA THR A 110 4.86 4.67 20.11
C THR A 110 5.13 5.32 21.49
N GLN A 111 6.36 5.74 21.74
CA GLN A 111 6.71 6.41 22.99
C GLN A 111 5.99 7.77 23.13
N ASN A 112 6.13 8.63 22.13
CA ASN A 112 5.69 10.02 22.04
C ASN A 112 4.65 10.26 20.94
N LEU A 113 4.42 9.31 20.02
CA LEU A 113 3.51 9.45 18.89
C LEU A 113 2.38 8.41 18.93
N ILE A 114 1.35 8.65 18.13
CA ILE A 114 0.26 7.71 17.86
C ILE A 114 0.07 7.65 16.35
N CYS A 115 0.33 6.50 15.75
CA CYS A 115 0.03 6.25 14.34
C CYS A 115 -1.38 5.67 14.22
N ALA A 116 -2.32 6.43 13.67
CA ALA A 116 -3.68 6.01 13.45
C ALA A 116 -3.94 5.71 11.97
N PHE A 117 -4.55 4.57 11.70
CA PHE A 117 -4.93 4.10 10.37
C PHE A 117 -6.45 4.04 10.29
N ILE A 118 -6.98 4.63 9.23
CA ILE A 118 -8.41 4.68 8.94
C ILE A 118 -8.64 3.78 7.73
N THR A 119 -9.53 2.81 7.86
CA THR A 119 -9.81 1.82 6.82
C THR A 119 -11.28 1.81 6.39
N LEU A 120 -11.58 1.28 5.20
CA LEU A 120 -12.96 1.08 4.74
C LEU A 120 -13.64 -0.08 5.48
N SER A 121 -12.86 -1.08 5.84
CA SER A 121 -13.29 -2.32 6.49
C SER A 121 -12.21 -2.80 7.46
N SER A 122 -12.52 -3.79 8.29
CA SER A 122 -11.54 -4.37 9.22
C SER A 122 -10.26 -4.78 8.49
N ALA A 123 -9.11 -4.35 9.02
CA ALA A 123 -7.80 -4.69 8.47
C ALA A 123 -7.55 -6.20 8.50
N SER A 124 -6.91 -6.71 7.46
CA SER A 124 -6.43 -8.10 7.42
C SER A 124 -5.22 -8.28 8.36
N SER A 125 -4.89 -9.52 8.72
CA SER A 125 -3.71 -9.81 9.56
C SER A 125 -2.41 -9.27 8.93
N ASP A 126 -2.29 -9.37 7.60
CA ASP A 126 -1.11 -8.91 6.88
C ASP A 126 -1.06 -7.38 6.85
N GLN A 127 -2.22 -6.73 6.70
CA GLN A 127 -2.33 -5.27 6.79
C GLN A 127 -1.99 -4.77 8.22
N GLU A 128 -2.41 -5.48 9.26
CA GLU A 128 -2.08 -5.16 10.64
C GLU A 128 -0.56 -5.24 10.91
N VAL A 129 0.11 -6.27 10.39
CA VAL A 129 1.58 -6.39 10.46
C VAL A 129 2.26 -5.19 9.78
N LYS A 130 1.75 -4.75 8.63
CA LYS A 130 2.23 -3.57 7.90
C LYS A 130 2.04 -2.27 8.68
N MET A 131 0.86 -2.07 9.29
CA MET A 131 0.58 -0.91 10.15
C MET A 131 1.56 -0.84 11.33
N ILE A 132 1.85 -1.98 11.96
CA ILE A 132 2.86 -2.07 13.03
C ILE A 132 4.26 -1.75 12.49
N GLY A 133 4.61 -2.27 11.31
CA GLY A 133 5.88 -1.96 10.63
C GLY A 133 6.06 -0.46 10.40
N TYR A 134 5.04 0.22 9.89
CA TYR A 134 5.02 1.67 9.72
C TYR A 134 5.23 2.39 11.06
N ALA A 135 4.45 2.05 12.09
CA ALA A 135 4.57 2.70 13.40
C ALA A 135 5.95 2.50 14.03
N ARG A 136 6.56 1.32 13.85
CA ARG A 136 7.95 1.06 14.28
C ARG A 136 8.95 1.92 13.53
N ALA A 137 8.82 2.05 12.21
CA ALA A 137 9.71 2.89 11.42
C ALA A 137 9.60 4.38 11.84
N VAL A 138 8.37 4.85 12.08
CA VAL A 138 8.12 6.20 12.62
C VAL A 138 8.77 6.39 13.99
N GLY A 139 8.53 5.47 14.93
CA GLY A 139 9.11 5.56 16.28
C GLY A 139 10.64 5.44 16.29
N MET A 140 11.23 4.66 15.39
CA MET A 140 12.69 4.54 15.32
C MET A 140 13.39 5.77 14.75
N ILE A 141 12.76 6.49 13.82
CA ILE A 141 13.42 7.54 13.04
C ILE A 141 13.00 8.94 13.47
N LEU A 142 11.75 9.13 13.87
CA LEU A 142 11.17 10.47 14.06
C LEU A 142 10.87 10.81 15.52
N GLU A 143 10.93 9.84 16.42
CA GLU A 143 10.53 10.00 17.82
C GLU A 143 11.38 11.02 18.57
N GLU A 144 12.71 11.01 18.37
CA GLU A 144 13.64 11.99 18.96
C GLU A 144 13.43 13.40 18.39
N THR A 145 13.04 13.49 17.12
CA THR A 145 12.83 14.79 16.45
C THR A 145 11.48 15.41 16.83
N LEU A 146 10.53 14.59 17.28
CA LEU A 146 9.15 14.97 17.57
C LEU A 146 8.78 14.80 19.05
N VAL A 147 9.77 14.84 19.96
CA VAL A 147 9.56 14.77 21.41
C VAL A 147 8.83 16.01 21.92
N ASP A 148 9.22 17.18 21.43
CA ASP A 148 8.63 18.44 21.85
C ASP A 148 7.26 18.64 21.20
N ARG A 149 6.35 19.29 21.93
CA ARG A 149 5.00 19.58 21.44
C ARG A 149 5.12 20.36 20.12
N PRO A 150 4.61 19.83 19.00
CA PRO A 150 4.73 20.51 17.72
C PRO A 150 3.98 21.84 17.81
N THR A 151 4.71 22.94 17.61
CA THR A 151 4.16 24.29 17.49
C THR A 151 4.14 24.77 16.03
N ILE A 152 4.76 24.02 15.12
CA ILE A 152 5.07 24.43 13.75
C ILE A 152 4.63 23.34 12.76
N ILE A 153 4.30 23.78 11.55
CA ILE A 153 4.14 22.96 10.33
C ILE A 153 5.38 22.07 10.16
N ILE A 154 5.18 20.78 9.93
CA ILE A 154 6.30 19.85 9.70
C ILE A 154 7.17 20.32 8.54
N ASP A 155 8.49 20.21 8.70
CA ASP A 155 9.41 20.49 7.59
C ASP A 155 9.23 19.51 6.41
N ALA A 156 9.58 19.95 5.20
CA ALA A 156 9.39 19.15 3.99
C ALA A 156 10.13 17.80 4.01
N LYS A 157 11.25 17.70 4.73
CA LYS A 157 12.04 16.47 4.83
C LYS A 157 11.31 15.44 5.69
N THR A 158 10.77 15.84 6.83
CA THR A 158 10.01 14.97 7.72
C THR A 158 8.70 14.52 7.06
N ALA A 159 7.99 15.40 6.34
CA ALA A 159 6.83 15.03 5.54
C ALA A 159 7.18 13.99 4.45
N LYS A 160 8.31 14.19 3.75
CA LYS A 160 8.82 13.23 2.77
C LYS A 160 9.18 11.87 3.40
N THR A 161 9.71 11.86 4.62
CA THR A 161 9.98 10.62 5.37
C THR A 161 8.70 9.86 5.66
N PHE A 162 7.62 10.53 6.09
CA PHE A 162 6.32 9.88 6.29
C PHE A 162 5.73 9.32 4.99
N GLU A 163 5.87 10.04 3.88
CA GLU A 163 5.46 9.56 2.55
C GLU A 163 6.26 8.34 2.10
N TRP A 164 7.56 8.32 2.37
CA TRP A 164 8.39 7.16 2.07
C TRP A 164 7.99 5.94 2.91
N PHE A 165 7.77 6.12 4.22
CA PHE A 165 7.24 5.04 5.06
C PHE A 165 5.87 4.55 4.60
N PHE A 166 5.03 5.47 4.10
CA PHE A 166 3.72 5.11 3.58
C PHE A 166 3.84 4.17 2.38
N ASP A 167 4.72 4.50 1.44
CA ASP A 167 4.95 3.65 0.27
C ASP A 167 5.56 2.30 0.68
N ASP A 168 6.60 2.30 1.51
CA ASP A 168 7.37 1.08 1.83
C ASP A 168 6.66 0.11 2.77
N PHE A 169 5.93 0.62 3.77
CA PHE A 169 5.34 -0.24 4.81
C PHE A 169 3.87 -0.56 4.58
N VAL A 170 3.11 0.32 3.92
CA VAL A 170 1.66 0.14 3.73
C VAL A 170 1.24 0.07 2.27
N ASP A 171 2.18 -0.26 1.37
CA ASP A 171 1.96 -0.38 -0.08
C ASP A 171 1.30 0.89 -0.66
N GLY A 172 1.74 2.06 -0.19
CA GLY A 172 1.20 3.35 -0.60
C GLY A 172 1.40 3.65 -2.09
N ASP A 173 2.43 3.04 -2.70
CA ASP A 173 2.72 3.12 -4.13
C ASP A 173 1.55 2.57 -4.98
N LEU A 174 0.90 1.50 -4.53
CA LEU A 174 -0.25 0.89 -5.22
C LEU A 174 -1.47 1.82 -5.32
N LEU A 175 -1.50 2.89 -4.52
CA LEU A 175 -2.58 3.88 -4.50
C LEU A 175 -2.29 5.12 -5.34
N ARG A 176 -1.09 5.20 -5.93
CA ARG A 176 -0.67 6.32 -6.77
C ARG A 176 -1.30 6.22 -8.17
N LYS A 177 -1.23 7.33 -8.89
CA LYS A 177 -1.41 7.33 -10.34
C LYS A 177 -0.10 6.88 -11.00
N TYR A 178 -0.24 6.20 -12.12
CA TYR A 178 0.85 5.65 -12.90
C TYR A 178 0.83 6.21 -14.32
N GLN A 179 1.97 6.16 -14.97
CA GLN A 179 2.12 6.45 -16.40
C GLN A 179 2.91 5.33 -17.08
N ILE A 180 2.79 5.24 -18.41
CA ILE A 180 3.63 4.35 -19.21
C ILE A 180 5.08 4.85 -19.12
N GLY A 181 6.02 3.94 -18.85
CA GLY A 181 7.44 4.23 -18.79
C GLY A 181 8.04 4.46 -20.18
N THR A 182 9.35 4.74 -20.23
CA THR A 182 10.09 4.91 -21.50
C THR A 182 10.43 3.60 -22.19
N LYS A 183 10.28 2.46 -21.49
CA LYS A 183 10.54 1.13 -22.02
C LYS A 183 9.39 0.70 -22.92
N ASN A 184 9.73 0.15 -24.09
CA ASN A 184 8.73 -0.42 -25.00
C ASN A 184 7.91 -1.50 -24.31
N LEU A 185 6.58 -1.40 -24.41
CA LEU A 185 5.70 -2.37 -23.80
C LEU A 185 5.80 -3.73 -24.54
N PRO A 186 5.93 -4.84 -23.81
CA PRO A 186 5.96 -6.16 -24.41
C PRO A 186 4.61 -6.46 -25.08
N LYS A 187 4.58 -7.39 -26.04
CA LYS A 187 3.38 -7.71 -26.85
C LYS A 187 2.10 -7.92 -26.03
N HIS A 188 2.22 -8.54 -24.86
CA HIS A 188 1.09 -8.84 -23.97
C HIS A 188 0.57 -7.64 -23.17
N LEU A 189 1.26 -6.49 -23.20
CA LEU A 189 0.84 -5.22 -22.61
C LEU A 189 0.49 -4.16 -23.67
N ARG A 190 0.57 -4.48 -24.96
CA ARG A 190 0.27 -3.52 -26.04
C ARG A 190 -1.19 -3.07 -26.12
N CYS A 191 -2.12 -3.79 -25.48
CA CYS A 191 -3.49 -3.28 -25.33
C CYS A 191 -3.52 -1.97 -24.53
N LEU A 192 -2.57 -1.78 -23.62
CA LEU A 192 -2.46 -0.56 -22.81
C LEU A 192 -2.05 0.66 -23.64
N GLU A 193 -1.21 0.45 -24.68
CA GLU A 193 -0.82 1.48 -25.65
C GLU A 193 -1.98 1.95 -26.54
N LYS A 194 -3.16 1.30 -26.49
CA LYS A 194 -4.33 1.73 -27.26
C LYS A 194 -5.38 2.40 -26.40
N GLU A 195 -5.49 1.97 -25.15
CA GLU A 195 -6.53 2.44 -24.21
C GLU A 195 -6.06 3.65 -23.40
N PHE A 196 -4.80 3.69 -22.98
CA PHE A 196 -4.24 4.78 -22.17
C PHE A 196 -3.54 5.96 -22.90
N PRO A 197 -3.42 6.05 -24.25
CA PRO A 197 -2.86 7.24 -24.88
C PRO A 197 -3.80 8.46 -24.93
N GLU A 198 -5.12 8.28 -24.83
CA GLU A 198 -6.09 9.36 -25.13
C GLU A 198 -7.28 9.46 -24.16
N SER A 199 -7.57 8.45 -23.32
CA SER A 199 -8.80 8.45 -22.50
C SER A 199 -8.66 9.03 -21.09
N THR A 200 -7.45 9.29 -20.61
CA THR A 200 -7.21 9.84 -19.27
C THR A 200 -6.45 11.16 -19.36
N THR A 201 -7.00 12.17 -18.69
CA THR A 201 -6.41 13.49 -18.51
C THR A 201 -4.92 13.34 -18.16
N ASN A 202 -4.03 13.78 -19.06
CA ASN A 202 -2.55 13.74 -18.96
C ASN A 202 -1.85 12.37 -19.13
N GLY A 203 -2.50 11.33 -19.68
CA GLY A 203 -1.83 10.04 -19.95
C GLY A 203 -1.48 9.25 -18.68
N THR A 204 -2.19 9.54 -17.58
CA THR A 204 -2.02 8.88 -16.28
C THR A 204 -3.19 7.94 -15.98
N PHE A 205 -3.00 6.90 -15.19
CA PHE A 205 -4.06 5.93 -14.86
C PHE A 205 -3.88 5.37 -13.45
N SER A 206 -4.94 4.83 -12.85
CA SER A 206 -4.80 4.02 -11.63
C SER A 206 -4.51 2.56 -11.97
N LEU A 207 -3.89 1.82 -11.05
CA LEU A 207 -3.66 0.39 -11.28
C LEU A 207 -4.97 -0.41 -11.36
N ASP A 208 -6.03 0.04 -10.70
CA ASP A 208 -7.37 -0.56 -10.81
C ASP A 208 -7.93 -0.41 -12.23
N GLU A 209 -7.80 0.78 -12.84
CA GLU A 209 -8.15 1.01 -14.24
C GLU A 209 -7.34 0.10 -15.18
N MET A 210 -6.04 -0.06 -14.92
CA MET A 210 -5.17 -0.95 -15.71
C MET A 210 -5.61 -2.41 -15.62
N ILE A 211 -5.88 -2.92 -14.42
CA ILE A 211 -6.32 -4.31 -14.22
C ILE A 211 -7.63 -4.56 -14.97
N ARG A 212 -8.62 -3.68 -14.82
CA ARG A 212 -9.90 -3.79 -15.55
C ARG A 212 -9.72 -3.75 -17.07
N THR A 213 -8.77 -2.95 -17.56
CA THR A 213 -8.47 -2.84 -18.98
C THR A 213 -7.83 -4.13 -19.51
N LEU A 214 -6.91 -4.72 -18.75
CA LEU A 214 -6.33 -6.03 -19.09
C LEU A 214 -7.40 -7.13 -19.12
N GLU A 215 -8.32 -7.14 -18.15
CA GLU A 215 -9.44 -8.10 -18.13
C GLU A 215 -10.35 -7.94 -19.34
N ARG A 216 -10.72 -6.71 -19.71
CA ARG A 216 -11.52 -6.42 -20.91
C ARG A 216 -10.82 -6.85 -22.20
N SER A 217 -9.49 -6.82 -22.22
CA SER A 217 -8.69 -7.34 -23.35
C SER A 217 -8.60 -8.87 -23.40
N GLY A 218 -9.29 -9.58 -22.50
CA GLY A 218 -9.44 -11.04 -22.51
C GLY A 218 -8.51 -11.78 -21.56
N LEU A 219 -7.78 -11.08 -20.69
CA LEU A 219 -6.96 -11.73 -19.67
C LEU A 219 -7.81 -12.19 -18.48
N SER A 220 -7.40 -13.30 -17.85
CA SER A 220 -7.97 -13.67 -16.56
C SER A 220 -7.54 -12.66 -15.49
N GLU A 221 -8.39 -12.43 -14.49
CA GLU A 221 -8.08 -11.54 -13.35
C GLU A 221 -6.70 -11.85 -12.74
N ASN A 222 -6.40 -13.13 -12.49
CA ASN A 222 -5.10 -13.55 -11.95
C ASN A 222 -3.93 -13.13 -12.84
N ASP A 223 -4.10 -13.19 -14.15
CA ASP A 223 -3.09 -12.75 -15.11
C ASP A 223 -2.95 -11.24 -15.13
N ALA A 224 -4.06 -10.51 -15.02
CA ALA A 224 -4.05 -9.06 -14.96
C ALA A 224 -3.28 -8.55 -13.73
N TYR A 225 -3.51 -9.12 -12.54
CA TYR A 225 -2.73 -8.78 -11.34
C TYR A 225 -1.24 -9.12 -11.47
N LEU A 226 -0.91 -10.32 -11.96
CA LEU A 226 0.48 -10.74 -12.14
C LEU A 226 1.23 -9.86 -13.14
N LEU A 227 0.57 -9.51 -14.25
CA LEU A 227 1.15 -8.64 -15.27
C LEU A 227 1.28 -7.20 -14.79
N THR A 228 0.29 -6.70 -14.03
CA THR A 228 0.35 -5.35 -13.46
C THR A 228 1.53 -5.22 -12.51
N MET A 229 1.67 -6.15 -11.56
CA MET A 229 2.81 -6.15 -10.64
C MET A 229 4.13 -6.32 -11.39
N GLY A 230 4.19 -7.25 -12.36
CA GLY A 230 5.37 -7.45 -13.19
C GLY A 230 5.72 -6.25 -14.08
N ALA A 231 4.74 -5.40 -14.43
CA ALA A 231 4.97 -4.17 -15.17
C ALA A 231 5.58 -3.09 -14.27
N ILE A 232 5.18 -3.01 -13.01
CA ILE A 232 5.79 -2.13 -12.00
C ILE A 232 7.24 -2.56 -11.76
N GLU A 233 7.46 -3.84 -11.44
CA GLU A 233 8.80 -4.39 -11.13
C GLU A 233 9.81 -4.22 -12.27
N LYS A 234 9.33 -4.23 -13.53
CA LYS A 234 10.16 -4.05 -14.72
C LYS A 234 10.22 -2.61 -15.21
N GLU A 235 9.53 -1.70 -14.53
CA GLU A 235 9.45 -0.27 -14.85
C GLU A 235 8.86 -0.03 -16.25
N PHE A 236 7.95 -0.90 -16.69
CA PHE A 236 7.12 -0.65 -17.87
C PHE A 236 6.06 0.41 -17.59
N ILE A 237 5.66 0.52 -16.33
CA ILE A 237 4.83 1.60 -15.81
C ILE A 237 5.53 2.18 -14.57
N LEU A 238 5.33 3.46 -14.31
CA LEU A 238 6.00 4.18 -13.23
C LEU A 238 4.98 4.97 -12.39
N PRO A 239 5.10 4.96 -11.06
CA PRO A 239 4.25 5.78 -10.20
C PRO A 239 4.60 7.26 -10.35
N ILE A 240 3.59 8.12 -10.22
CA ILE A 240 3.72 9.57 -10.26
C ILE A 240 3.77 10.08 -8.82
N TYR A 241 4.86 10.76 -8.48
CA TYR A 241 5.04 11.39 -7.18
C TYR A 241 4.68 12.88 -7.26
N PRO A 242 3.76 13.37 -6.42
CA PRO A 242 3.30 14.77 -6.48
C PRO A 242 4.42 15.78 -6.18
N TYR A 243 5.47 15.37 -5.46
CA TYR A 243 6.59 16.23 -5.06
C TYR A 243 7.68 16.42 -6.14
N ASN A 244 7.58 15.74 -7.28
CA ASN A 244 8.56 15.92 -8.37
C ASN A 244 8.22 17.06 -9.33
N ASN A 245 7.12 17.80 -9.11
CA ASN A 245 6.71 18.93 -9.94
C ASN A 245 7.14 20.30 -9.41
N THR A 246 7.84 20.40 -8.28
CA THR A 246 8.51 21.65 -7.86
C THR A 246 9.85 21.77 -8.58
N ASN A 247 9.80 22.10 -9.86
CA ASN A 247 10.68 23.13 -10.37
C ASN A 247 10.25 24.44 -9.66
N GLU A 248 11.18 25.27 -9.21
CA GLU A 248 11.00 26.47 -8.34
C GLU A 248 11.25 26.21 -6.85
N PHE A 249 12.47 25.80 -6.49
CA PHE A 249 13.19 26.60 -5.49
C PHE A 249 13.84 27.74 -6.27
N ASP A 250 13.06 28.78 -6.54
CA ASP A 250 13.62 30.04 -6.97
C ASP A 250 14.57 30.52 -5.88
N VAL A 251 15.81 30.65 -6.32
CA VAL A 251 16.85 31.40 -5.65
C VAL A 251 16.39 32.86 -5.68
N GLU A 252 15.63 33.29 -4.69
CA GLU A 252 15.61 34.69 -4.30
C GLU A 252 16.40 34.84 -3.01
N SER A 253 17.71 35.04 -3.21
CA SER A 253 18.52 35.83 -2.28
C SER A 253 18.03 37.28 -2.34
N PRO A 254 17.84 37.89 -1.18
CA PRO A 254 18.64 39.06 -0.85
C PRO A 254 19.48 38.86 0.43
#